data_AF-A0A380G0P1-F1
#
_entry.id   AF-A0A380G0P1-F1
#
_cell.length_a   1.000
_cell.length_b   1.000
_cell.length_c   1.000
_cell.angle_alpha   90.00
_cell.angle_beta   90.00
_cell.angle_gamma   90.00
#
_symmetry.space_group_name_H-M   'P 1'
#
loop_
_entity.id
_entity.type
_entity.pdbx_description
1 polymer ?
#
loop_
_entity_poly.entity_id
_entity_poly.type
_entity_poly.pdbx_seq_one_letter_code
_entity_poly.pdbx_strand_id
1 'polypeptide(L)'
;MVISHKQKMIMYLTQNNREKIYEYIMGYMNVRDILKETGAPRYAFYTAIEEINPEIPKLRKDNRDEQLKIIQKQILRSIPFVYLKFDIGKLFGRNGNFKKESIQKQKTAILRRLNDSNLSLNDFIFVSKNWMESWYKKVLIYEDHKKGCTGMSIARRYNVSTTFVYTFIAKINDNNRLIDAVCFEQERIIIENINILRDYRKGKTIENISKEYEIEEWLVNIIIDCMNEIDESVKN
;
A
#
# COMPACT_ATOMS: atom_id res chain seq x y z
N MET A 1 17.71 27.98 39.45
CA MET A 1 16.40 28.22 38.80
C MET A 1 15.77 26.85 38.50
N VAL A 2 14.61 26.55 39.07
CA VAL A 2 13.87 25.31 38.73
C VAL A 2 13.12 25.57 37.43
N ILE A 3 13.56 24.94 36.35
CA ILE A 3 12.90 25.05 35.04
C ILE A 3 11.56 24.32 35.12
N SER A 4 10.46 25.00 34.79
CA SER A 4 9.14 24.37 34.77
C SER A 4 9.07 23.27 33.70
N HIS A 5 8.22 22.27 33.89
CA HIS A 5 8.01 21.21 32.88
C HIS A 5 7.63 21.77 31.50
N LYS A 6 6.86 22.87 31.46
CA LYS A 6 6.48 23.56 30.22
C LYS A 6 7.69 24.17 29.52
N GLN A 7 8.51 24.93 30.25
CA GLN A 7 9.74 25.53 29.68
C GLN A 7 10.72 24.46 29.19
N LYS A 8 10.90 23.37 29.96
CA LYS A 8 11.71 22.23 29.56
C LYS A 8 11.23 21.62 28.24
N MET A 9 9.91 21.50 28.08
CA MET A 9 9.29 20.99 26.86
C MET A 9 9.50 21.95 25.67
N ILE A 10 9.29 23.25 25.87
CA ILE A 10 9.51 24.24 24.81
C ILE A 10 10.96 24.20 24.33
N MET A 11 11.94 24.21 25.25
CA MET A 11 13.35 24.11 24.90
C MET A 11 13.67 22.84 24.10
N TYR A 12 13.16 21.69 24.53
CA TYR A 12 13.37 20.42 23.83
C TYR A 12 12.74 20.42 22.42
N LEU A 13 11.56 21.00 22.27
CA LEU A 13 10.85 21.04 20.99
C LEU A 13 11.49 22.03 20.00
N THR A 14 12.05 23.14 20.49
CA THR A 14 12.63 24.18 19.63
C THR A 14 14.14 24.08 19.41
N GLN A 15 14.84 23.17 20.10
CA GLN A 15 16.27 22.92 19.91
C GLN A 15 16.62 22.56 18.45
N ASN A 16 17.89 22.78 18.09
CA ASN A 16 18.45 22.44 16.76
C ASN A 16 17.56 22.92 15.60
N ASN A 17 17.19 24.20 15.60
CA ASN A 17 16.31 24.78 14.60
C ASN A 17 14.97 24.02 14.46
N ARG A 18 14.33 23.70 15.59
CA ARG A 18 13.02 23.03 15.68
C ARG A 18 12.96 21.62 15.08
N GLU A 19 14.10 20.94 14.96
CA GLU A 19 14.19 19.56 14.43
C GLU A 19 13.15 18.61 15.06
N LYS A 20 12.98 18.65 16.38
CA LYS A 20 12.04 17.79 17.10
C LYS A 20 10.57 18.08 16.79
N ILE A 21 10.24 19.34 16.56
CA ILE A 21 8.90 19.72 16.06
C ILE A 21 8.70 19.16 14.67
N TYR A 22 9.69 19.25 13.78
CA TYR A 22 9.60 18.66 12.44
C TYR A 22 9.44 17.14 12.51
N GLU A 23 10.22 16.43 13.32
CA GLU A 23 10.07 14.97 13.51
C GLU A 23 8.66 14.61 14.01
N TYR A 24 8.09 15.42 14.91
CA TYR A 24 6.71 15.26 15.37
C TYR A 24 5.68 15.58 14.29
N ILE A 25 5.81 16.68 13.56
CA ILE A 25 4.89 17.05 12.47
C ILE A 25 4.91 15.99 11.36
N MET A 26 6.08 15.45 11.03
CA MET A 26 6.21 14.41 10.01
C MET A 26 5.75 13.03 10.48
N GLY A 27 5.55 12.83 11.79
CA GLY A 27 5.02 11.59 12.36
C GLY A 27 6.07 10.59 12.88
N TYR A 28 7.36 10.83 12.61
CA TYR A 28 8.46 9.99 13.05
C TYR A 28 8.57 9.89 14.57
N MET A 29 8.20 10.95 15.28
CA MET A 29 8.21 11.02 16.73
C MET A 29 6.79 11.07 17.28
N ASN A 30 6.48 10.26 18.29
CA ASN A 30 5.19 10.31 18.98
C ASN A 30 5.32 11.02 20.33
N VAL A 31 4.18 11.47 20.87
CA VAL A 31 4.14 12.10 22.20
C VAL A 31 4.81 11.20 23.25
N ARG A 32 4.59 9.89 23.21
CA ARG A 32 5.23 8.95 24.15
C ARG A 32 6.76 9.01 24.13
N ASP A 33 7.36 9.15 22.95
CA ASP A 33 8.82 9.26 22.81
C ASP A 33 9.30 10.58 23.44
N ILE A 34 8.60 11.68 23.17
CA ILE A 34 8.88 13.00 23.73
C ILE A 34 8.79 13.00 25.26
N LEU A 35 7.75 12.40 25.83
CA LEU A 35 7.59 12.31 27.29
C LEU A 35 8.72 11.48 27.93
N LYS A 36 9.19 10.43 27.24
CA LYS A 36 10.31 9.62 27.70
C LYS A 36 11.63 10.40 27.66
N GLU A 37 11.90 11.12 26.57
CA GLU A 37 13.14 11.90 26.40
C GLU A 37 13.18 13.12 27.34
N THR A 38 12.04 13.75 27.60
CA THR A 38 11.95 14.94 28.45
C THR A 38 11.71 14.63 29.94
N GLY A 39 11.14 13.47 30.27
CA GLY A 39 10.64 13.14 31.61
C GLY A 39 9.49 14.05 32.07
N ALA A 40 8.91 14.85 31.18
CA ALA A 40 7.84 15.79 31.49
C ALA A 40 6.46 15.13 31.28
N PRO A 41 5.43 15.57 32.02
CA PRO A 41 4.08 15.04 31.90
C PRO A 41 3.38 15.49 30.61
N ARG A 42 2.35 14.75 30.20
CA ARG A 42 1.64 14.95 28.91
C ARG A 42 1.02 16.35 28.76
N TYR A 43 0.50 16.94 29.84
CA TYR A 43 -0.06 18.30 29.77
C TYR A 43 1.00 19.34 29.37
N ALA A 44 2.27 19.14 29.75
CA ALA A 44 3.36 20.04 29.41
C ALA A 44 3.63 20.02 27.90
N PHE A 45 3.43 18.88 27.23
CA PHE A 45 3.53 18.79 25.77
C PHE A 45 2.48 19.65 25.07
N TYR A 46 1.20 19.46 25.39
CA TYR A 46 0.13 20.18 24.70
C TYR A 46 0.15 21.69 25.00
N THR A 47 0.47 22.08 26.22
CA THR A 47 0.65 23.50 26.57
C THR A 47 1.87 24.13 25.89
N ALA A 48 2.95 23.38 25.66
CA ALA A 48 4.11 23.85 24.89
C ALA A 48 3.79 23.98 23.40
N ILE A 49 3.08 23.01 22.81
CA ILE A 49 2.68 23.06 21.40
C ILE A 49 1.77 24.27 21.13
N GLU A 50 0.78 24.51 22.00
CA GLU A 50 -0.13 25.65 21.89
C GLU A 50 0.62 26.98 21.90
N GLU A 51 1.65 27.12 22.75
CA GLU A 51 2.47 28.33 22.81
C GLU A 51 3.40 28.49 21.61
N ILE A 52 3.98 27.39 21.11
CA ILE A 52 4.93 27.44 20.01
C ILE A 52 4.22 27.72 18.67
N ASN A 53 3.21 26.92 18.34
CA ASN A 53 2.36 27.08 17.17
C ASN A 53 1.12 26.15 17.29
N PRO A 54 -0.09 26.71 17.46
CA PRO A 54 -1.32 25.93 17.64
C PRO A 54 -1.73 25.12 16.38
N GLU A 55 -1.17 25.41 15.20
CA GLU A 55 -1.45 24.66 13.96
C GLU A 55 -0.68 23.33 13.85
N ILE A 56 0.31 23.08 14.71
CA ILE A 56 1.14 21.86 14.65
C ILE A 56 0.32 20.55 14.65
N PRO A 57 -0.73 20.37 15.49
CA PRO A 57 -1.57 19.18 15.45
C PRO A 57 -2.26 18.97 14.10
N LYS A 58 -2.68 20.05 13.44
CA LYS A 58 -3.30 20.02 12.12
C LYS A 58 -2.28 19.63 11.05
N LEU A 59 -1.11 20.28 11.03
CA LEU A 59 -0.02 19.93 10.10
C LEU A 59 0.37 18.45 10.21
N ARG A 60 0.44 17.92 11.43
CA ARG A 60 0.70 16.49 11.65
C ARG A 60 -0.42 15.60 11.08
N LYS A 61 -1.68 16.01 11.25
CA LYS A 61 -2.82 15.28 10.70
C LYS A 61 -2.76 15.28 9.18
N ASP A 62 -2.50 16.41 8.56
CA ASP A 62 -2.45 16.57 7.10
C ASP A 62 -1.34 15.69 6.49
N ASN A 63 -0.15 15.69 7.08
CA ASN A 63 0.96 14.80 6.67
C ASN A 63 0.60 13.31 6.79
N ARG A 64 -0.11 12.93 7.86
CA ARG A 64 -0.56 11.55 8.05
C ARG A 64 -1.58 11.17 6.98
N ASP A 65 -2.54 12.05 6.72
CA ASP A 65 -3.61 11.81 5.74
C ASP A 65 -3.04 11.74 4.31
N GLU A 66 -1.99 12.51 3.99
CA GLU A 66 -1.23 12.39 2.74
C GLU A 66 -0.57 11.01 2.59
N GLN A 67 0.09 10.51 3.63
CA GLN A 67 0.68 9.16 3.61
C GLN A 67 -0.40 8.07 3.46
N LEU A 68 -1.56 8.25 4.07
CA LEU A 68 -2.67 7.32 3.93
C LEU A 68 -3.26 7.33 2.51
N LYS A 69 -3.35 8.49 1.85
CA LYS A 69 -3.75 8.58 0.44
C LYS A 69 -2.79 7.83 -0.49
N ILE A 70 -1.48 7.91 -0.23
CA ILE A 70 -0.46 7.14 -1.00
C ILE A 70 -0.69 5.62 -0.86
N ILE A 71 -0.99 5.16 0.36
CA ILE A 71 -1.30 3.74 0.61
C ILE A 71 -2.62 3.35 -0.06
N GLN A 72 -3.65 4.19 0.07
CA GLN A 72 -4.97 3.96 -0.52
C GLN A 72 -4.86 3.78 -2.03
N LYS A 73 -4.13 4.68 -2.73
CA LYS A 73 -3.89 4.58 -4.17
C LYS A 73 -3.28 3.24 -4.57
N GLN A 74 -2.29 2.76 -3.83
CA GLN A 74 -1.67 1.46 -4.11
C GLN A 74 -2.61 0.27 -3.86
N ILE A 75 -3.42 0.31 -2.79
CA ILE A 75 -4.42 -0.72 -2.52
C ILE A 75 -5.50 -0.74 -3.61
N LEU A 76 -5.97 0.43 -4.05
CA LEU A 76 -6.93 0.57 -5.14
C LEU A 76 -6.33 0.22 -6.51
N ARG A 77 -5.00 0.14 -6.62
CA ARG A 77 -4.30 -0.49 -7.74
C ARG A 77 -4.04 -1.98 -7.54
N SER A 78 -4.68 -2.62 -6.57
CA SER A 78 -4.53 -4.05 -6.29
C SER A 78 -3.08 -4.48 -6.03
N ILE A 79 -2.21 -3.57 -5.59
CA ILE A 79 -0.82 -3.91 -5.25
C ILE A 79 -0.85 -4.86 -4.04
N PRO A 80 -0.23 -6.05 -4.11
CA PRO A 80 -0.16 -6.96 -2.99
C PRO A 80 0.47 -6.29 -1.77
N PHE A 81 -0.06 -6.60 -0.58
CA PHE A 81 0.31 -5.91 0.66
C PHE A 81 1.83 -5.84 0.91
N VAL A 82 2.54 -6.91 0.57
CA VAL A 82 4.01 -7.01 0.76
C VAL A 82 4.81 -6.07 -0.15
N TYR A 83 4.18 -5.55 -1.21
CA TYR A 83 4.79 -4.64 -2.18
C TYR A 83 4.42 -3.17 -1.97
N LEU A 84 3.53 -2.86 -1.01
CA LEU A 84 3.17 -1.48 -0.70
C LEU A 84 4.41 -0.68 -0.26
N LYS A 85 4.64 0.45 -0.91
CA LYS A 85 5.72 1.39 -0.61
C LYS A 85 5.17 2.60 0.12
N PHE A 86 5.53 2.75 1.39
CA PHE A 86 5.14 3.92 2.19
C PHE A 86 6.10 4.11 3.38
N ASP A 87 6.10 5.32 3.93
CA ASP A 87 6.90 5.61 5.10
C ASP A 87 6.19 5.14 6.38
N ILE A 88 6.58 3.95 6.84
CA ILE A 88 6.08 3.37 8.09
C ILE A 88 6.35 4.29 9.30
N GLY A 89 7.49 4.99 9.29
CA GLY A 89 7.88 5.90 10.37
C GLY A 89 6.92 7.08 10.51
N LYS A 90 6.46 7.65 9.39
CA LYS A 90 5.47 8.75 9.40
C LYS A 90 4.11 8.34 9.96
N LEU A 91 3.69 7.08 9.77
CA LEU A 91 2.36 6.61 10.22
C LEU A 91 2.36 5.99 11.62
N PHE A 92 3.42 5.27 11.96
CA PHE A 92 3.49 4.44 13.16
C PHE A 92 4.60 4.88 14.13
N GLY A 93 5.37 5.91 13.78
CA GLY A 93 6.55 6.37 14.52
C GLY A 93 7.77 5.49 14.26
N ARG A 94 8.98 6.07 14.37
CA ARG A 94 10.25 5.36 14.14
C ARG A 94 10.48 4.19 15.09
N ASN A 95 9.95 4.30 16.31
CA ASN A 95 10.03 3.27 17.37
C ASN A 95 8.81 2.34 17.37
N GLY A 96 7.94 2.42 16.36
CA GLY A 96 6.74 1.60 16.26
C GLY A 96 7.05 0.12 16.01
N ASN A 97 6.25 -0.77 16.59
CA ASN A 97 6.39 -2.22 16.39
C ASN A 97 5.76 -2.73 15.08
N PHE A 98 5.28 -1.85 14.20
CA PHE A 98 4.52 -2.21 13.00
C PHE A 98 5.18 -3.32 12.17
N LYS A 99 6.48 -3.19 11.86
CA LYS A 99 7.24 -4.19 11.08
C LYS A 99 7.39 -5.55 11.76
N LYS A 100 7.25 -5.61 13.10
CA LYS A 100 7.40 -6.84 13.90
C LYS A 100 6.06 -7.58 14.07
N GLU A 101 4.94 -6.92 13.81
CA GLU A 101 3.62 -7.53 13.90
C GLU A 101 3.36 -8.47 12.72
N SER A 102 2.41 -9.39 12.88
CA SER A 102 1.97 -10.25 11.80
C SER A 102 1.34 -9.45 10.65
N ILE A 103 1.42 -9.97 9.42
CA ILE A 103 0.82 -9.33 8.23
C ILE A 103 -0.66 -8.97 8.47
N GLN A 104 -1.42 -9.85 9.13
CA GLN A 104 -2.82 -9.60 9.43
C GLN A 104 -3.00 -8.37 10.33
N LYS A 105 -2.21 -8.27 11.40
CA LYS A 105 -2.25 -7.10 12.29
C LYS A 105 -1.80 -5.82 11.59
N GLN A 106 -0.81 -5.91 10.71
CA GLN A 106 -0.37 -4.77 9.90
C GLN A 106 -1.50 -4.28 8.96
N LYS A 107 -2.18 -5.19 8.26
CA LYS A 107 -3.37 -4.88 7.43
C LYS A 107 -4.47 -4.22 8.26
N THR A 108 -4.81 -4.79 9.42
CA THR A 108 -5.81 -4.22 10.33
C THR A 108 -5.42 -2.82 10.80
N ALA A 109 -4.12 -2.59 11.10
CA ALA A 109 -3.64 -1.28 11.52
C ALA A 109 -3.76 -0.23 10.41
N ILE A 110 -3.44 -0.58 9.16
CA ILE A 110 -3.64 0.31 7.99
C ILE A 110 -5.12 0.59 7.78
N LEU A 111 -5.97 -0.45 7.77
CA LEU A 111 -7.41 -0.31 7.53
C LEU A 111 -8.05 0.61 8.57
N ARG A 112 -7.69 0.44 9.85
CA ARG A 112 -8.17 1.33 10.92
C ARG A 112 -7.79 2.78 10.65
N ARG A 113 -6.54 3.05 10.24
CA ARG A 113 -6.07 4.42 9.95
C ARG A 113 -6.78 5.04 8.75
N LEU A 114 -7.03 4.26 7.70
CA LEU A 114 -7.81 4.70 6.54
C LEU A 114 -9.23 5.09 6.96
N ASN A 115 -9.89 4.25 7.76
CA ASN A 115 -11.23 4.52 8.29
C ASN A 115 -11.25 5.76 9.19
N ASP A 116 -10.27 5.91 10.10
CA ASP A 116 -10.15 7.08 10.98
C ASP A 116 -9.96 8.40 10.18
N SER A 117 -9.48 8.31 8.93
CA SER A 117 -9.28 9.45 8.03
C SER A 117 -10.33 9.53 6.91
N ASN A 118 -11.43 8.77 6.99
CA ASN A 118 -12.50 8.72 5.99
C ASN A 118 -12.03 8.37 4.56
N LEU A 119 -10.97 7.57 4.44
CA LEU A 119 -10.43 7.09 3.16
C LEU A 119 -10.98 5.69 2.86
N SER A 120 -12.08 5.64 2.10
CA SER A 120 -12.75 4.37 1.73
C SER A 120 -11.91 3.53 0.78
N LEU A 121 -11.89 2.21 1.00
CA LEU A 121 -11.41 1.23 0.01
C LEU A 121 -12.55 0.70 -0.88
N ASN A 122 -13.76 1.20 -0.71
CA ASN A 122 -14.97 0.64 -1.32
C ASN A 122 -15.04 -0.87 -1.03
N ASP A 123 -15.27 -1.69 -2.05
CA ASP A 123 -15.30 -3.15 -1.93
C ASP A 123 -13.93 -3.81 -2.19
N PHE A 124 -12.84 -3.04 -2.26
CA PHE A 124 -11.51 -3.59 -2.52
C PHE A 124 -11.00 -4.36 -1.30
N ILE A 125 -10.44 -5.53 -1.56
CA ILE A 125 -9.75 -6.33 -0.55
C ILE A 125 -8.23 -6.19 -0.66
N PHE A 126 -7.54 -6.37 0.46
CA PHE A 126 -6.08 -6.49 0.45
C PHE A 126 -5.62 -7.73 -0.31
N VAL A 127 -4.80 -7.55 -1.32
CA VAL A 127 -4.24 -8.64 -2.13
C VAL A 127 -3.01 -9.25 -1.43
N SER A 128 -2.89 -10.57 -1.47
CA SER A 128 -1.68 -11.30 -1.08
C SER A 128 -0.84 -11.64 -2.31
N LYS A 129 0.47 -11.85 -2.15
CA LYS A 129 1.35 -12.26 -3.26
C LYS A 129 0.84 -13.55 -3.93
N ASN A 130 0.55 -14.58 -3.14
CA ASN A 130 0.05 -15.87 -3.64
C ASN A 130 -1.29 -15.75 -4.39
N TRP A 131 -2.18 -14.86 -3.93
CA TRP A 131 -3.42 -14.58 -4.65
C TRP A 131 -3.13 -13.92 -5.99
N MET A 132 -2.26 -12.91 -6.03
CA MET A 132 -1.87 -12.25 -7.27
C MET A 132 -1.22 -13.21 -8.27
N GLU A 133 -0.33 -14.11 -7.83
CA GLU A 133 0.27 -15.14 -8.69
C GLU A 133 -0.79 -16.09 -9.27
N SER A 134 -1.72 -16.55 -8.43
CA SER A 134 -2.83 -17.41 -8.86
C SER A 134 -3.73 -16.70 -9.88
N TRP A 135 -4.05 -15.43 -9.64
CA TRP A 135 -4.89 -14.62 -10.53
C TRP A 135 -4.17 -14.27 -11.84
N TYR A 136 -2.89 -13.94 -11.79
CA TYR A 136 -2.05 -13.73 -12.98
C TYR A 136 -2.03 -14.99 -13.85
N LYS A 137 -1.79 -16.15 -13.23
CA LYS A 137 -1.83 -17.45 -13.92
C LYS A 137 -3.19 -17.74 -14.56
N LYS A 138 -4.30 -17.43 -13.88
CA LYS A 138 -5.66 -17.55 -14.44
C LYS A 138 -5.85 -16.71 -15.71
N VAL A 139 -5.34 -15.47 -15.72
CA VAL A 139 -5.39 -14.61 -16.92
C VAL A 139 -4.60 -15.23 -18.07
N LEU A 140 -3.38 -15.72 -17.82
CA LEU A 140 -2.57 -16.37 -18.85
C LEU A 140 -3.22 -17.65 -19.41
N ILE A 141 -3.80 -18.47 -18.53
CA ILE A 141 -4.54 -19.68 -18.91
C ILE A 141 -5.69 -19.34 -19.86
N TYR A 142 -6.48 -18.31 -19.53
CA TYR A 142 -7.60 -17.89 -20.35
C TYR A 142 -7.16 -17.40 -21.73
N GLU A 143 -6.08 -16.61 -21.79
CA GLU A 143 -5.54 -16.12 -23.05
C GLU A 143 -5.00 -17.23 -23.95
N ASP A 144 -4.29 -18.20 -23.38
CA ASP A 144 -3.80 -19.35 -24.16
C ASP A 144 -4.96 -20.20 -24.68
N HIS A 145 -6.02 -20.36 -23.88
CA HIS A 145 -7.25 -21.02 -24.34
C HIS A 145 -7.89 -20.26 -25.51
N LYS A 146 -7.98 -18.92 -25.43
CA LYS A 146 -8.49 -18.08 -26.52
C LYS A 146 -7.63 -18.15 -27.78
N LYS A 147 -6.34 -18.45 -27.66
CA LYS A 147 -5.43 -18.73 -28.79
C LYS A 147 -5.56 -20.17 -29.34
N GLY A 148 -6.47 -20.98 -28.80
CA GLY A 148 -6.70 -22.36 -29.25
C GLY A 148 -5.76 -23.41 -28.64
N CYS A 149 -5.00 -23.08 -27.59
CA CYS A 149 -4.18 -24.07 -26.90
C CYS A 149 -5.06 -25.12 -26.20
N THR A 150 -4.64 -26.39 -26.23
CA THR A 150 -5.39 -27.47 -25.57
C THR A 150 -5.28 -27.39 -24.05
N GLY A 151 -6.32 -27.83 -23.33
CA GLY A 151 -6.31 -27.83 -21.86
C GLY A 151 -5.12 -28.59 -21.27
N MET A 152 -4.67 -29.68 -21.91
CA MET A 152 -3.48 -30.42 -21.51
C MET A 152 -2.18 -29.63 -21.71
N SER A 153 -2.04 -28.90 -22.82
CA SER A 153 -0.84 -28.09 -23.07
C SER A 153 -0.73 -26.91 -22.09
N ILE A 154 -1.86 -26.28 -21.78
CA ILE A 154 -2.00 -25.21 -20.79
C ILE A 154 -1.67 -25.74 -19.39
N ALA A 155 -2.25 -26.89 -19.01
CA ALA A 155 -2.02 -27.52 -17.71
C ALA A 155 -0.53 -27.79 -17.46
N ARG A 156 0.17 -28.34 -18.46
CA ARG A 156 1.61 -28.57 -18.41
C ARG A 156 2.39 -27.27 -18.28
N ARG A 157 2.05 -26.24 -19.08
CA ARG A 157 2.77 -24.95 -19.11
C ARG A 157 2.73 -24.23 -17.76
N TYR A 158 1.58 -24.23 -17.08
CA TYR A 158 1.38 -23.47 -15.85
C TYR A 158 1.44 -24.32 -14.58
N ASN A 159 1.84 -25.59 -14.71
CA ASN A 159 1.90 -26.57 -13.63
C ASN A 159 0.59 -26.63 -12.81
N VAL A 160 -0.53 -26.86 -13.51
CA VAL A 160 -1.85 -27.02 -12.91
C VAL A 160 -2.49 -28.31 -13.43
N SER A 161 -3.54 -28.79 -12.77
CA SER A 161 -4.26 -29.97 -13.26
C SER A 161 -5.09 -29.64 -14.51
N THR A 162 -5.19 -30.59 -15.43
CA THR A 162 -6.07 -30.48 -16.61
C THR A 162 -7.53 -30.26 -16.19
N THR A 163 -7.97 -30.90 -15.10
CA THR A 163 -9.31 -30.70 -14.51
C THR A 163 -9.51 -29.25 -14.08
N PHE A 164 -8.51 -28.62 -13.45
CA PHE A 164 -8.59 -27.21 -13.09
C PHE A 164 -8.77 -26.32 -14.33
N VAL A 165 -8.00 -26.56 -15.40
CA VAL A 165 -8.11 -25.76 -16.64
C VAL A 165 -9.52 -25.83 -17.23
N TYR A 166 -10.07 -27.03 -17.41
CA TYR A 166 -11.42 -27.18 -17.98
C TYR A 166 -12.51 -26.60 -17.08
N THR A 167 -12.46 -26.87 -15.77
CA THR A 167 -13.45 -26.33 -14.82
C THR A 167 -13.38 -24.81 -14.71
N PHE A 168 -12.18 -24.22 -14.78
CA PHE A 168 -11.98 -22.78 -14.81
C PHE A 168 -12.56 -22.15 -16.08
N ILE A 169 -12.26 -22.70 -17.26
CA ILE A 169 -12.78 -22.19 -18.54
C ILE A 169 -14.32 -22.27 -18.58
N ALA A 170 -14.90 -23.38 -18.13
CA ALA A 170 -16.36 -23.54 -18.05
C ALA A 170 -16.99 -22.44 -17.18
N LYS A 171 -16.44 -22.21 -15.98
CA LYS A 171 -16.91 -21.15 -15.07
C LYS A 171 -16.85 -19.75 -15.67
N ILE A 172 -15.82 -19.45 -16.45
CA ILE A 172 -15.71 -18.13 -17.11
C ILE A 172 -16.81 -17.97 -18.15
N ASN A 173 -17.12 -19.02 -18.91
CA ASN A 173 -18.20 -18.96 -19.90
C ASN A 173 -19.57 -18.74 -19.25
N ASP A 174 -19.77 -19.22 -18.02
CA ASP A 174 -21.03 -19.04 -17.28
C ASP A 174 -21.14 -17.65 -16.64
N ASN A 175 -20.08 -17.20 -15.96
CA ASN A 175 -20.14 -16.02 -15.07
C ASN A 175 -19.44 -14.79 -15.64
N ASN A 176 -18.69 -14.92 -16.74
CA ASN A 176 -17.87 -13.86 -17.34
C ASN A 176 -16.88 -13.20 -16.36
N ARG A 177 -16.36 -13.99 -15.40
CA ARG A 177 -15.36 -13.57 -14.39
C ARG A 177 -14.11 -14.45 -14.51
N LEU A 178 -12.93 -13.84 -14.64
CA LEU A 178 -11.64 -14.52 -14.47
C LEU A 178 -11.30 -14.66 -12.99
N ILE A 179 -11.68 -13.68 -12.17
CA ILE A 179 -11.38 -13.58 -10.74
C ILE A 179 -12.67 -13.26 -9.98
N ASP A 180 -13.38 -14.29 -9.54
CA ASP A 180 -14.63 -14.23 -8.78
C ASP A 180 -14.45 -13.85 -7.30
N ALA A 181 -13.22 -13.89 -6.78
CA ALA A 181 -12.89 -13.59 -5.39
C ALA A 181 -12.88 -12.08 -5.03
N VAL A 182 -13.01 -11.19 -6.02
CA VAL A 182 -12.94 -9.73 -5.83
C VAL A 182 -14.13 -9.03 -6.51
N CYS A 183 -14.33 -7.73 -6.28
CA CYS A 183 -15.33 -6.98 -7.04
C CYS A 183 -14.91 -6.79 -8.51
N PHE A 184 -15.86 -6.48 -9.40
CA PHE A 184 -15.59 -6.29 -10.83
C PHE A 184 -14.52 -5.22 -11.09
N GLU A 185 -14.56 -4.13 -10.32
CA GLU A 185 -13.62 -3.03 -10.46
C GLU A 185 -12.20 -3.47 -10.11
N GLN A 186 -12.04 -4.21 -9.02
CA GLN A 186 -10.74 -4.73 -8.60
C GLN A 186 -10.19 -5.74 -9.61
N GLU A 187 -11.03 -6.60 -10.19
CA GLU A 187 -10.63 -7.50 -11.27
C GLU A 187 -10.16 -6.75 -12.51
N ARG A 188 -10.90 -5.72 -12.94
CA ARG A 188 -10.51 -4.87 -14.08
C ARG A 188 -9.13 -4.27 -13.87
N ILE A 189 -8.88 -3.72 -12.69
CA ILE A 189 -7.59 -3.13 -12.30
C ILE A 189 -6.46 -4.17 -12.30
N ILE A 190 -6.73 -5.40 -11.84
CA ILE A 190 -5.73 -6.48 -11.89
C ILE A 190 -5.34 -6.78 -13.35
N ILE A 191 -6.31 -6.90 -14.25
CA ILE A 191 -6.06 -7.13 -15.68
C ILE A 191 -5.33 -5.94 -16.29
N GLU A 192 -5.70 -4.71 -15.92
CA GLU A 192 -5.05 -3.48 -16.38
C GLU A 192 -3.57 -3.43 -15.95
N ASN A 193 -3.23 -3.80 -14.72
CA ASN A 193 -1.84 -3.91 -14.26
C ASN A 193 -1.01 -4.91 -15.08
N ILE A 194 -1.63 -6.02 -15.50
CA ILE A 194 -0.98 -7.01 -16.37
C ILE A 194 -0.68 -6.38 -17.73
N ASN A 195 -1.61 -5.57 -18.27
CA ASN A 195 -1.41 -4.88 -19.53
C ASN A 195 -0.36 -3.77 -19.43
N ILE A 196 -0.32 -3.03 -18.33
CA ILE A 196 0.77 -2.07 -18.03
C ILE A 196 2.13 -2.75 -18.11
N LEU A 197 2.30 -3.93 -17.51
CA LEU A 197 3.56 -4.67 -17.60
C LEU A 197 3.90 -5.07 -19.05
N ARG A 198 2.91 -5.53 -19.81
CA ARG A 198 3.10 -5.94 -21.21
C ARG A 198 3.52 -4.76 -22.09
N ASP A 199 2.89 -3.62 -21.88
CA ASP A 199 3.19 -2.40 -22.62
C ASP A 199 4.59 -1.89 -22.31
N TYR A 200 4.99 -1.93 -21.04
CA TYR A 200 6.36 -1.66 -20.64
C TYR A 200 7.36 -2.60 -21.33
N ARG A 201 7.07 -3.92 -21.37
CA ARG A 201 7.91 -4.91 -22.06
C ARG A 201 7.94 -4.78 -23.58
N LYS A 202 6.93 -4.14 -24.17
CA LYS A 202 6.93 -3.76 -25.60
C LYS A 202 7.73 -2.47 -25.88
N GLY A 203 8.30 -1.86 -24.84
CA GLY A 203 9.14 -0.67 -24.96
C GLY A 203 8.39 0.65 -24.76
N LYS A 204 7.13 0.65 -24.29
CA LYS A 204 6.47 1.91 -23.89
C LYS A 204 7.18 2.50 -22.67
N THR A 205 7.43 3.80 -22.69
CA THR A 205 8.02 4.53 -21.55
C THR A 205 7.01 4.66 -20.41
N ILE A 206 7.52 4.86 -19.18
CA ILE A 206 6.68 5.10 -18.00
C ILE A 206 5.77 6.32 -18.20
N GLU A 207 6.28 7.40 -18.81
CA GLU A 207 5.51 8.60 -19.13
C GLU A 207 4.33 8.29 -20.07
N ASN A 208 4.55 7.49 -21.12
CA ASN A 208 3.49 7.13 -22.05
C ASN A 208 2.43 6.24 -21.40
N ILE A 209 2.85 5.26 -20.59
CA ILE A 209 1.94 4.41 -19.81
C ILE A 209 1.16 5.25 -18.81
N SER A 210 1.81 6.19 -18.13
CA SER A 210 1.18 7.09 -17.17
C SER A 210 0.05 7.90 -17.79
N LYS A 211 0.27 8.44 -19.00
CA LYS A 211 -0.75 9.17 -19.76
C LYS A 211 -1.87 8.27 -20.26
N GLU A 212 -1.54 7.10 -20.81
CA GLU A 212 -2.52 6.17 -21.41
C GLU A 212 -3.48 5.58 -20.38
N TYR A 213 -2.98 5.23 -19.20
CA TYR A 213 -3.76 4.62 -18.13
C TYR A 213 -4.25 5.64 -17.09
N GLU A 214 -3.90 6.92 -17.22
CA GLU A 214 -4.22 7.99 -16.26
C GLU A 214 -3.74 7.69 -14.82
N ILE A 215 -2.52 7.15 -14.71
CA ILE A 215 -1.90 6.76 -13.43
C ILE A 215 -0.63 7.56 -13.23
N GLU A 216 -0.40 8.09 -12.02
CA GLU A 216 0.83 8.80 -11.68
C GLU A 216 2.08 7.93 -11.91
N GLU A 217 3.15 8.49 -12.49
CA GLU A 217 4.36 7.75 -12.87
C GLU A 217 4.98 6.95 -11.71
N TRP A 218 4.98 7.50 -10.49
CA TRP A 218 5.51 6.79 -9.31
C TRP A 218 4.72 5.51 -9.01
N LEU A 219 3.41 5.50 -9.28
CA LEU A 219 2.54 4.36 -9.08
C LEU A 219 2.66 3.35 -10.24
N VAL A 220 2.85 3.84 -11.47
CA VAL A 220 3.20 3.00 -12.63
C VAL A 220 4.49 2.20 -12.35
N ASN A 221 5.52 2.85 -11.81
CA ASN A 221 6.77 2.18 -11.42
C ASN A 221 6.51 1.04 -10.42
N ILE A 222 5.72 1.30 -9.36
CA ILE A 222 5.36 0.26 -8.36
C ILE A 222 4.58 -0.89 -9.02
N ILE A 223 3.65 -0.59 -9.92
CA ILE A 223 2.90 -1.62 -10.66
C ILE A 223 3.86 -2.48 -11.48
N ILE A 224 4.77 -1.88 -12.26
CA ILE A 224 5.72 -2.60 -13.10
C ILE A 224 6.65 -3.48 -12.26
N ASP A 225 7.25 -2.94 -11.21
CA ASP A 225 8.14 -3.68 -10.31
C ASP A 225 7.43 -4.88 -9.69
N CYS A 226 6.24 -4.65 -9.13
CA CYS A 226 5.43 -5.70 -8.54
C CYS A 226 5.06 -6.79 -9.57
N MET A 227 4.54 -6.39 -10.73
CA MET A 227 4.07 -7.34 -11.72
C MET A 227 5.21 -8.11 -12.40
N ASN A 228 6.41 -7.52 -12.50
CA ASN A 228 7.60 -8.25 -12.93
C ASN A 228 7.95 -9.39 -11.97
N GLU A 229 8.01 -9.13 -10.66
CA GLU A 229 8.26 -10.18 -9.67
C GLU A 229 7.20 -11.28 -9.69
N ILE A 230 5.93 -10.92 -9.89
CA ILE A 230 4.83 -11.90 -10.02
C ILE A 230 5.00 -12.75 -11.28
N ASP A 231 5.30 -12.13 -12.43
CA ASP A 231 5.48 -12.84 -13.70
C ASP A 231 6.68 -13.81 -13.65
N GLU A 232 7.79 -13.39 -13.05
CA GLU A 232 8.95 -14.25 -12.82
C GLU A 232 8.59 -15.43 -11.92
N SER A 233 7.86 -15.18 -10.83
CA SER A 233 7.44 -16.25 -9.92
C SER A 233 6.43 -17.23 -10.53
N VAL A 234 5.66 -16.83 -11.55
CA VAL A 234 4.70 -17.71 -12.24
C VAL A 234 5.38 -18.55 -13.33
N LYS A 235 6.52 -18.08 -13.87
CA LYS A 235 7.30 -18.77 -14.90
C LYS A 235 8.32 -19.78 -14.35
N ASN A 236 8.78 -19.57 -13.12
CA ASN A 236 9.65 -20.49 -12.39
C ASN A 236 8.84 -21.57 -11.66
#